data_AF-A0A5Y3MQT6-F1
#
_entry.id   AF-A0A5Y3MQT6-F1
#
_cell.length_a   1.000
_cell.length_b   1.000
_cell.length_c   1.000
_cell.angle_alpha   90.00
_cell.angle_beta   90.00
_cell.angle_gamma   90.00
#
_symmetry.space_group_name_H-M   'P 1'
#
loop_
_entity.id
_entity.type
_entity.pdbx_description
1 polymer ?
#
loop_
_entity_poly.entity_id
_entity_poly.type
_entity_poly.pdbx_seq_one_letter_code
_entity_poly.pdbx_strand_id
1 'polypeptide(L)'
;MSTYKNSKSQMTTVRIPHDVIEGMAAARRNGESNTAFIVRAVRGELARRQSEGLINPLIDSLNALKRVEEISAEAGEAIRKIASIAATERQRRERREKCGK
;
A
#
# COMPACT_ATOMS: atom_id res chain seq x y z
N MET A 1 4.34 -31.72 -41.32
CA MET A 1 3.11 -31.75 -40.51
C MET A 1 3.12 -30.55 -39.58
N SER A 2 2.21 -29.58 -39.77
CA SER A 2 2.09 -28.42 -38.87
C SER A 2 1.35 -28.86 -37.60
N THR A 3 2.05 -28.90 -36.47
CA THR A 3 1.45 -29.20 -35.17
C THR A 3 0.50 -28.06 -34.78
N TYR A 4 -0.79 -28.34 -34.71
CA TYR A 4 -1.78 -27.41 -34.18
C TYR A 4 -1.46 -27.08 -32.71
N LYS A 5 -0.89 -25.91 -32.46
CA LYS A 5 -0.60 -25.40 -31.11
C LYS A 5 -1.76 -24.51 -30.69
N ASN A 6 -2.55 -24.95 -29.71
CA ASN A 6 -3.56 -24.09 -29.09
C ASN A 6 -2.85 -22.91 -28.41
N SER A 7 -3.06 -21.70 -28.93
CA SER A 7 -2.43 -20.47 -28.43
C SER A 7 -3.09 -19.89 -27.18
N LYS A 8 -4.24 -20.43 -26.75
CA LYS A 8 -5.04 -19.93 -25.62
C LYS A 8 -4.76 -20.68 -24.31
N SER A 9 -4.27 -21.91 -24.37
CA SER A 9 -4.01 -22.74 -23.18
C SER A 9 -2.90 -23.75 -23.43
N GLN A 10 -2.07 -23.98 -22.40
CA GLN A 10 -1.06 -25.02 -22.38
C GLN A 10 -1.48 -26.14 -21.41
N MET A 11 -1.31 -27.40 -21.82
CA MET A 11 -1.52 -28.55 -20.95
C MET A 11 -0.24 -28.84 -20.17
N THR A 12 -0.37 -29.06 -18.86
CA THR A 12 0.73 -29.44 -17.97
C THR A 12 0.29 -30.61 -17.11
N THR A 13 1.16 -31.62 -16.98
CA THR A 13 0.88 -32.83 -16.19
C THR A 13 1.76 -32.82 -14.95
N VAL A 14 1.15 -32.89 -13.76
CA VAL A 14 1.84 -32.94 -12.47
C VAL A 14 1.13 -33.93 -11.55
N ARG A 15 1.88 -34.61 -10.68
CA ARG A 15 1.31 -35.44 -9.62
C ARG A 15 1.03 -34.57 -8.39
N ILE A 16 -0.19 -34.66 -7.87
CA ILE A 16 -0.62 -33.92 -6.68
C ILE A 16 -0.82 -34.95 -5.55
N PRO A 17 -0.25 -34.72 -4.35
CA PRO A 17 -0.47 -35.58 -3.20
C PRO A 17 -1.96 -35.78 -2.86
N HIS A 18 -2.30 -36.94 -2.29
CA HIS A 18 -3.69 -37.32 -1.99
C HIS A 18 -4.35 -36.38 -0.98
N ASP A 19 -3.63 -36.02 0.08
CA ASP A 19 -4.07 -35.07 1.10
C ASP A 19 -4.43 -33.70 0.49
N VAL A 20 -3.66 -33.24 -0.50
CA VAL A 20 -3.95 -31.98 -1.21
C VAL A 20 -5.19 -32.10 -2.09
N ILE A 21 -5.41 -33.25 -2.74
CA ILE A 21 -6.63 -33.52 -3.52
C ILE A 21 -7.87 -33.57 -2.63
N GLU A 22 -7.78 -34.23 -1.47
CA GLU A 22 -8.85 -34.29 -0.48
C GLU A 22 -9.16 -32.91 0.09
N GLY A 23 -8.13 -32.16 0.47
CA GLY A 23 -8.27 -30.78 0.93
C GLY A 23 -8.90 -29.86 -0.13
N MET A 24 -8.53 -30.02 -1.40
CA MET A 24 -9.17 -29.31 -2.51
C MET A 24 -10.65 -29.66 -2.61
N ALA A 25 -11.01 -30.95 -2.53
CA ALA A 25 -12.40 -31.39 -2.63
C ALA A 25 -13.26 -30.80 -1.50
N ALA A 26 -12.72 -30.69 -0.28
CA ALA A 26 -13.38 -30.09 0.87
C ALA A 26 -13.49 -28.55 0.77
N ALA A 27 -12.50 -27.87 0.20
CA ALA A 27 -12.46 -26.40 0.10
C ALA A 27 -13.19 -25.83 -1.13
N ARG A 28 -13.52 -26.67 -2.11
CA ARG A 28 -14.16 -26.26 -3.36
C ARG A 28 -15.60 -25.78 -3.13
N ARG A 29 -16.02 -24.77 -3.89
CA ARG A 29 -17.40 -24.27 -3.82
C ARG A 29 -18.38 -25.29 -4.44
N ASN A 30 -19.65 -25.23 -4.02
CA ASN A 30 -20.70 -26.05 -4.63
C ASN A 30 -20.80 -25.81 -6.14
N GLY A 31 -20.77 -26.90 -6.92
CA GLY A 31 -20.85 -26.85 -8.39
C GLY A 31 -19.57 -26.41 -9.10
N GLU A 32 -18.48 -26.12 -8.38
CA GLU A 32 -17.20 -25.78 -9.00
C GLU A 32 -16.46 -27.03 -9.49
N SER A 33 -15.72 -26.93 -10.61
CA SER A 33 -14.86 -28.00 -11.11
C SER A 33 -13.45 -27.94 -10.53
N ASN A 34 -12.74 -29.07 -10.52
CA ASN A 34 -11.34 -29.11 -10.07
C ASN A 34 -10.46 -28.17 -10.90
N THR A 35 -10.68 -28.11 -12.21
CA THR A 35 -9.97 -27.20 -13.11
C THR A 35 -10.19 -25.74 -12.73
N ALA A 36 -11.44 -25.34 -12.47
CA ALA A 36 -11.76 -23.97 -12.08
C ALA A 36 -11.12 -23.60 -10.74
N PHE A 37 -11.14 -24.52 -9.77
CA PHE A 37 -10.47 -24.34 -8.49
C PHE A 37 -8.96 -24.13 -8.67
N ILE A 38 -8.29 -25.02 -9.41
CA ILE A 38 -6.84 -24.97 -9.64
C ILE A 38 -6.45 -23.68 -10.37
N VAL A 39 -7.15 -23.32 -11.46
CA VAL A 39 -6.88 -22.09 -12.20
C VAL A 39 -7.02 -20.86 -11.31
N ARG A 40 -8.05 -20.82 -10.44
CA ARG A 40 -8.22 -19.72 -9.49
C ARG A 40 -7.11 -19.67 -8.45
N ALA A 41 -6.71 -20.82 -7.90
CA ALA A 41 -5.62 -20.91 -6.94
C ALA A 41 -4.29 -20.41 -7.55
N VAL A 42 -3.95 -20.86 -8.77
CA VAL A 42 -2.74 -20.40 -9.47
C VAL A 42 -2.77 -18.89 -9.75
N ARG A 43 -3.91 -18.35 -10.18
CA ARG A 43 -4.06 -16.90 -10.38
C ARG A 43 -3.87 -16.11 -9.09
N GLY A 44 -4.42 -16.60 -7.97
CA GLY A 44 -4.25 -16.00 -6.66
C GLY A 44 -2.78 -15.97 -6.23
N GLU A 45 -2.06 -17.09 -6.40
CA GLU A 45 -0.64 -17.17 -6.08
C GLU A 45 0.23 -16.26 -6.97
N LEU A 46 -0.11 -16.16 -8.26
CA LEU A 46 0.57 -15.23 -9.17
C LEU A 46 0.37 -13.78 -8.73
N ALA A 47 -0.87 -13.39 -8.41
CA ALA A 47 -1.18 -12.05 -7.91
C ALA A 47 -0.44 -11.77 -6.59
N ARG A 48 -0.35 -12.75 -5.68
CA ARG A 48 0.40 -12.63 -4.43
C ARG A 48 1.87 -12.34 -4.70
N ARG A 49 2.55 -13.15 -5.54
CA ARG A 49 3.97 -12.93 -5.88
C ARG A 49 4.23 -11.65 -6.66
N GLN A 50 3.33 -11.27 -7.56
CA GLN A 50 3.40 -9.97 -8.23
C GLN A 50 3.24 -8.83 -7.23
N SER A 51 2.32 -8.97 -6.27
CA SER A 51 2.11 -7.97 -5.22
C SER A 51 3.27 -7.89 -4.25
N GLU A 52 3.98 -8.98 -3.95
CA GLU A 52 5.22 -8.95 -3.15
C GLU A 52 6.28 -8.05 -3.79
N GLY A 53 6.38 -8.05 -5.13
CA GLY A 53 7.20 -7.09 -5.87
C GLY A 53 6.64 -5.65 -5.89
N LEU A 54 5.34 -5.49 -5.61
CA LEU A 54 4.61 -4.21 -5.55
C LEU A 54 4.30 -3.78 -4.10
N ILE A 55 4.91 -4.39 -3.08
CA ILE A 55 4.88 -3.86 -1.71
C ILE A 55 5.58 -2.48 -1.66
N ASN A 56 6.42 -2.17 -2.66
CA ASN A 56 7.14 -0.92 -2.81
C ASN A 56 6.23 0.33 -2.88
N PRO A 57 5.22 0.47 -3.77
CA PRO A 57 4.40 1.68 -3.86
C PRO A 57 3.62 2.06 -2.59
N LEU A 58 3.12 1.09 -1.81
CA LEU A 58 2.44 1.40 -0.54
C LEU A 58 3.44 1.83 0.54
N ILE A 59 4.59 1.17 0.61
CA ILE A 59 5.68 1.56 1.50
C ILE A 59 6.26 2.93 1.10
N ASP A 60 6.41 3.20 -0.18
CA ASP A 60 6.88 4.48 -0.72
C ASP A 60 5.89 5.60 -0.42
N SER A 61 4.59 5.33 -0.57
CA SER A 61 3.53 6.27 -0.17
C SER A 61 3.56 6.54 1.33
N LEU A 62 3.80 5.52 2.15
CA LEU A 62 3.94 5.68 3.60
C LEU A 62 5.18 6.50 3.99
N ASN A 63 6.31 6.25 3.32
CA ASN A 63 7.54 7.03 3.49
C ASN A 63 7.34 8.50 3.04
N ALA A 64 6.59 8.73 1.97
CA ALA A 64 6.24 10.07 1.52
C ALA A 64 5.39 10.81 2.56
N LEU A 65 4.41 10.14 3.16
CA LEU A 65 3.60 10.71 4.25
C LEU A 65 4.46 11.07 5.47
N LYS A 66 5.40 10.20 5.85
CA LYS A 66 6.34 10.49 6.95
C LYS A 66 7.17 11.76 6.69
N ARG A 67 7.63 11.97 5.46
CA ARG A 67 8.35 13.20 5.09
C ARG A 67 7.47 14.44 5.20
N VAL A 68 6.19 14.35 4.82
CA VAL A 68 5.24 15.46 4.98
C VAL A 68 5.04 15.81 6.46
N GLU A 69 4.96 14.80 7.33
CA GLU A 69 4.87 15.01 8.78
C GLU A 69 6.10 15.77 9.31
N GLU A 70 7.31 15.34 8.96
CA GLU A 70 8.57 15.99 9.37
C GLU A 70 8.62 17.46 8.93
N ILE A 71 8.30 17.75 7.66
CA ILE A 71 8.24 19.12 7.13
C ILE A 71 7.20 19.95 7.88
N SER A 72 6.03 19.37 8.17
CA SER A 72 4.95 20.08 8.84
C SER A 72 5.30 20.44 10.29
N ALA A 73 6.07 19.59 10.98
CA ALA A 73 6.54 19.83 12.34
C ALA A 73 7.54 21.01 12.37
N GLU A 74 8.50 21.04 11.46
CA GLU A 74 9.47 22.13 11.31
C GLU A 74 8.77 23.46 10.97
N ALA A 75 7.89 23.44 9.97
CA ALA A 75 7.10 24.61 9.59
C ALA A 75 6.25 25.13 10.76
N GLY A 76 5.63 24.23 11.54
CA GLY A 76 4.87 24.57 12.73
C GLY A 76 5.74 25.25 13.80
N GLU A 77 6.99 24.83 13.99
CA GLU A 77 7.91 25.48 14.92
C GLU A 77 8.30 26.90 14.46
N ALA A 78 8.60 27.07 13.17
CA ALA A 78 8.90 28.37 12.60
C ALA A 78 7.72 29.36 12.77
N ILE A 79 6.49 28.92 12.51
CA ILE A 79 5.28 29.72 12.72
C ILE A 79 5.15 30.15 14.18
N ARG A 80 5.40 29.24 15.13
CA ARG A 80 5.36 29.56 16.58
C ARG A 80 6.40 30.62 16.96
N LYS A 81 7.62 30.54 16.42
CA LYS A 81 8.67 31.57 16.65
C LYS A 81 8.23 32.94 16.14
N ILE A 82 7.68 33.00 14.93
CA ILE A 82 7.17 34.25 14.33
C ILE A 82 6.04 34.83 15.19
N ALA A 83 5.09 34.00 15.62
CA ALA A 83 4.00 34.44 16.49
C ALA A 83 4.49 35.02 17.82
N SER A 84 5.51 34.41 18.44
CA SER A 84 6.15 34.90 19.66
C SER A 84 6.82 36.26 19.46
N ILE A 85 7.55 36.44 18.35
CA ILE A 85 8.19 37.72 18.00
C ILE A 85 7.13 38.80 17.81
N ALA A 86 6.07 38.50 17.04
CA ALA A 86 4.99 39.44 16.80
C ALA A 86 4.27 39.86 18.09
N ALA A 87 3.99 38.91 18.99
CA ALA A 87 3.39 39.19 20.29
C ALA A 87 4.28 40.12 21.14
N THR A 88 5.58 39.86 21.15
CA THR A 88 6.57 40.68 21.87
C THR A 88 6.62 42.10 21.32
N GLU A 89 6.71 42.27 20.00
CA GLU A 89 6.77 43.60 19.37
C GLU A 89 5.46 44.37 19.55
N ARG A 90 4.30 43.69 19.51
CA ARG A 90 3.00 44.29 19.81
C ARG A 90 2.97 44.86 21.24
N GLN A 91 3.37 44.07 22.23
CA GLN A 91 3.41 44.52 23.62
C GLN A 91 4.39 45.68 23.83
N ARG A 92 5.51 45.70 23.09
CA ARG A 92 6.48 46.80 23.13
C ARG A 92 5.87 48.11 22.61
N ARG A 93 5.08 48.04 21.54
CA ARG A 93 4.37 49.20 20.96
C ARG A 93 3.29 49.73 21.90
N GLU A 94 2.47 48.84 22.45
CA GLU A 94 1.44 49.19 23.44
C GLU A 94 2.04 49.88 24.69
N ARG A 95 3.22 49.44 25.15
CA ARG A 95 3.94 50.08 26.27
C ARG A 95 4.45 51.47 25.90
N ARG A 96 4.97 51.68 24.68
CA ARG A 96 5.44 52.99 24.20
C ARG A 96 4.29 53.99 24.08
N GLU A 97 3.15 53.56 23.55
CA GLU A 97 1.94 54.40 23.44
C GLU A 97 1.39 54.82 24.81
N LYS A 98 1.49 53.95 25.84
CA LYS A 98 1.02 54.25 27.20
C LYS A 98 1.95 55.18 27.99
N CYS A 99 3.26 55.21 27.68
CA CYS A 99 4.25 56.03 28.41
C CYS A 99 4.46 57.42 27.78
N GLY A 100 4.02 57.61 26.52
CA GLY A 100 4.09 58.89 25.80
C GLY A 100 2.81 59.75 25.88
N LYS A 101 1.85 59.37 26.73
CA LYS A 101 0.65 60.14 27.09
C LYS A 101 0.76 60.53 28.56
#